data_AF-A0A5N5T0F5-F1
#
_entry.id   AF-A0A5N5T0F5-F1
#
_cell.length_a   1.000
_cell.length_b   1.000
_cell.length_c   1.000
_cell.angle_alpha   90.00
_cell.angle_beta   90.00
_cell.angle_gamma   90.00
#
_symmetry.space_group_name_H-M   'P 1'
#
loop_
_entity.id
_entity.type
_entity.pdbx_description
1 polymer ?
#
loop_
_entity_poly.entity_id
_entity_poly.type
_entity_poly.pdbx_seq_one_letter_code
_entity_poly.pdbx_strand_id
1 'polypeptide(L)'
;NPFPTDRMDEVFIASDDTDAKTTVSNLVRAMGFTSVDWGILSAARDIEDVPLKLMPSWKRPAAVVLGLFIFLWIVALFQPHSRLYSTVERNEI
;
A
#
# COMPACT_ATOMS: atom_id res chain seq x y z
N ASN A 1 12.25 6.43 -14.81
CA ASN A 1 10.99 6.28 -14.06
C ASN A 1 11.30 5.47 -12.80
N PRO A 2 11.19 6.01 -11.57
CA PRO A 2 11.70 5.35 -10.37
C PRO A 2 10.73 4.31 -9.75
N PHE A 3 9.60 4.03 -10.40
CA PHE A 3 8.70 2.95 -10.01
C PHE A 3 8.57 1.94 -11.17
N PRO A 4 9.11 0.71 -11.04
CA PRO A 4 8.88 -0.33 -12.02
C PRO A 4 7.38 -0.66 -12.03
N THR A 5 6.73 -0.28 -13.12
CA THR A 5 5.28 -0.53 -13.36
C THR A 5 5.05 -2.02 -13.68
N ASP A 6 6.14 -2.68 -14.04
CA ASP A 6 6.33 -4.06 -14.47
C ASP A 6 5.78 -5.10 -13.49
N ARG A 7 5.73 -4.78 -12.18
CA ARG A 7 5.30 -5.73 -11.14
C ARG A 7 3.78 -5.93 -11.03
N MET A 8 2.98 -5.04 -11.62
CA MET A 8 1.51 -5.18 -11.62
C MET A 8 1.04 -6.11 -12.75
N ASP A 9 1.87 -6.29 -13.76
CA ASP A 9 1.56 -7.15 -14.91
C ASP A 9 2.08 -8.58 -14.69
N GLU A 10 2.76 -8.85 -13.58
CA GLU A 10 3.31 -10.16 -13.23
C GLU A 10 2.28 -11.02 -12.47
N VAL A 11 1.99 -12.21 -13.01
CA VAL A 11 1.14 -13.21 -12.36
C VAL A 11 1.99 -14.40 -11.94
N PHE A 12 2.08 -14.63 -10.62
CA PHE A 12 2.83 -15.73 -10.04
C PHE A 12 2.05 -17.04 -10.14
N ILE A 13 2.71 -18.11 -10.62
CA ILE A 13 2.12 -19.43 -10.81
C ILE A 13 2.93 -20.46 -10.02
N ALA A 14 2.27 -21.24 -9.18
CA ALA A 14 2.84 -22.39 -8.47
C ALA A 14 1.96 -23.63 -8.72
N SER A 15 2.58 -24.76 -9.09
CA SER A 15 1.89 -26.02 -9.38
C SER A 15 2.89 -27.18 -9.33
N ASP A 16 2.44 -28.34 -8.89
CA ASP A 16 3.21 -29.60 -8.90
C ASP A 16 3.12 -30.32 -10.26
N ASP A 17 2.13 -29.97 -11.08
CA ASP A 17 1.94 -30.46 -12.44
C ASP A 17 2.46 -29.43 -13.46
N THR A 18 3.39 -29.87 -14.31
CA THR A 18 4.06 -29.06 -15.35
C THR A 18 3.15 -28.73 -16.53
N ASP A 19 2.22 -29.61 -16.89
CA ASP A 19 1.29 -29.41 -18.00
C ASP A 19 0.21 -28.39 -17.61
N ALA A 20 -0.30 -28.51 -16.37
CA ALA A 20 -1.20 -27.51 -15.80
C ALA A 20 -0.52 -26.14 -15.72
N LYS A 21 0.74 -26.09 -15.29
CA LYS A 21 1.53 -24.85 -15.18
C LYS A 21 1.71 -24.17 -16.54
N THR A 22 2.05 -24.94 -17.57
CA THR A 22 2.23 -24.44 -18.94
C THR A 22 0.93 -23.90 -19.53
N THR A 23 -0.19 -24.60 -19.28
CA THR A 23 -1.52 -24.18 -19.74
C THR A 23 -1.92 -22.83 -19.15
N VAL A 24 -1.79 -22.67 -17.82
CA VAL A 24 -2.11 -21.40 -17.14
C VAL A 24 -1.14 -20.29 -17.55
N SER A 25 0.15 -20.59 -17.69
CA SER A 25 1.16 -19.62 -18.15
C SER A 25 0.85 -19.07 -19.54
N ASN A 26 0.38 -19.91 -20.47
CA ASN A 26 -0.05 -19.47 -21.80
C ASN A 26 -1.33 -18.62 -21.76
N LEU A 27 -2.29 -18.97 -20.90
CA LEU A 27 -3.49 -18.17 -20.69
C LEU A 27 -3.16 -16.78 -20.14
N VAL A 28 -2.29 -16.70 -19.14
CA VAL A 28 -1.81 -15.44 -18.54
C VAL A 28 -1.18 -14.54 -19.60
N ARG A 29 -0.30 -15.10 -20.45
CA ARG A 29 0.30 -14.36 -21.58
C ARG A 29 -0.74 -13.89 -22.60
N ALA A 30 -1.74 -14.72 -22.91
CA ALA A 30 -2.81 -14.36 -23.82
C ALA A 30 -3.67 -13.20 -23.29
N MET A 31 -3.76 -13.05 -21.96
CA MET A 31 -4.44 -11.93 -21.30
C MET A 31 -3.58 -10.65 -21.23
N GLY A 32 -2.35 -10.67 -21.74
CA GLY A 32 -1.43 -9.53 -21.72
C GLY A 32 -0.59 -9.41 -20.45
N PHE A 33 -0.64 -10.41 -19.57
CA PHE A 33 0.16 -10.46 -18.35
C PHE A 33 1.45 -11.27 -18.54
N THR A 34 2.45 -11.00 -17.72
CA THR A 34 3.71 -11.76 -17.67
C THR A 34 3.58 -12.87 -16.63
N SER A 35 3.67 -14.14 -17.04
CA SER A 35 3.66 -15.25 -16.07
C SER A 35 5.03 -15.44 -15.43
N VAL A 36 5.09 -15.53 -14.10
CA VAL A 36 6.30 -15.79 -13.33
C VAL A 36 6.16 -17.13 -12.59
N ASP A 37 7.04 -18.09 -12.88
CA ASP A 37 7.04 -19.40 -12.22
C ASP A 37 7.65 -19.30 -10.82
N TRP A 38 6.88 -19.70 -9.80
CA TRP A 38 7.30 -19.73 -8.40
C TRP A 38 7.58 -21.14 -7.88
N GLY A 39 7.59 -22.14 -8.76
CA GLY A 39 7.98 -23.51 -8.44
C GLY A 39 6.79 -24.39 -8.04
N ILE A 40 7.02 -25.26 -7.06
CA ILE A 40 6.07 -26.28 -6.58
C ILE A 40 4.93 -25.64 -5.77
N LEU A 41 3.82 -26.37 -5.59
CA LEU A 41 2.60 -25.85 -4.96
C LEU A 41 2.82 -25.36 -3.52
N SER A 42 3.85 -25.85 -2.83
CA SER A 42 4.22 -25.33 -1.50
C SER A 42 4.60 -23.84 -1.50
N ALA A 43 5.06 -23.30 -2.64
CA ALA A 43 5.36 -21.89 -2.82
C ALA A 43 4.08 -21.01 -2.91
N ALA A 44 2.90 -21.61 -3.10
CA ALA A 44 1.63 -20.87 -3.06
C ALA A 44 1.40 -20.18 -1.72
N ARG A 45 1.88 -20.77 -0.62
CA ARG A 45 1.82 -20.14 0.71
C ARG A 45 2.64 -18.85 0.78
N ASP A 46 3.79 -18.83 0.11
CA ASP A 46 4.60 -17.61 0.03
C ASP A 46 3.93 -16.54 -0.84
N ILE A 47 3.20 -16.93 -1.88
CA ILE A 47 2.39 -16.03 -2.74
C ILE A 47 1.24 -15.40 -1.93
N GLU A 48 0.51 -16.21 -1.15
CA GLU A 48 -0.57 -15.74 -0.28
C GLU A 48 -0.07 -14.79 0.81
N ASP A 49 1.16 -14.99 1.29
CA ASP A 49 1.80 -14.14 2.30
C ASP A 49 2.35 -12.81 1.73
N VAL A 50 2.46 -12.63 0.40
CA VAL A 50 2.94 -11.37 -0.21
C VAL A 50 2.10 -10.14 0.20
N PRO A 51 0.76 -10.13 0.04
CA PRO A 51 -0.06 -9.00 0.48
C PRO A 51 -0.02 -8.79 2.00
N LEU A 52 0.06 -9.87 2.78
CA LEU A 52 0.21 -9.81 4.23
C LEU A 52 1.57 -9.24 4.66
N LYS A 53 2.65 -9.50 3.93
CA LYS A 53 3.98 -8.88 4.14
C LYS A 53 4.04 -7.41 3.74
N LEU A 54 3.16 -6.95 2.85
CA LEU A 54 3.02 -5.51 2.57
C LEU A 54 2.48 -4.74 3.78
N MET A 55 1.59 -5.33 4.59
CA MET A 55 1.00 -4.67 5.76
C MET A 55 2.02 -4.21 6.84
N PRO A 56 3.05 -4.99 7.23
CA PRO A 56 4.11 -4.53 8.11
C PRO A 56 4.88 -3.31 7.60
N SER A 57 5.07 -3.19 6.28
CA SER A 57 5.80 -2.04 5.70
C SER A 57 5.06 -0.71 5.89
N TRP A 58 3.74 -0.76 6.05
CA TRP A 58 2.88 0.42 6.30
C TRP A 58 2.99 0.98 7.72
N LYS A 59 3.61 0.26 8.66
CA LYS A 59 3.73 0.73 10.06
C LYS A 59 4.46 2.06 10.17
N ARG A 60 5.55 2.23 9.41
CA ARG A 60 6.35 3.47 9.41
C ARG A 60 5.58 4.66 8.83
N PRO A 61 5.01 4.60 7.60
CA PRO A 61 4.24 5.71 7.07
C PRO A 61 2.97 5.99 7.90
N ALA A 62 2.29 4.97 8.42
CA ALA A 62 1.12 5.15 9.29
C ALA A 62 1.48 5.90 10.58
N ALA A 63 2.62 5.58 11.21
CA ALA A 63 3.08 6.28 12.40
C ALA A 63 3.38 7.75 12.13
N VAL A 64 4.02 8.07 10.99
CA VAL A 64 4.31 9.45 10.59
C VAL A 64 3.02 10.24 10.33
N VAL A 65 2.07 9.66 9.59
CA VAL A 65 0.77 10.28 9.30
C VAL A 65 -0.01 10.52 10.58
N LEU A 66 -0.05 9.56 11.49
CA LEU A 66 -0.72 9.69 12.79
C LEU A 66 -0.07 10.79 13.65
N GLY A 67 1.26 10.84 13.70
CA GLY A 67 1.99 11.89 14.40
C GLY A 67 1.70 13.28 13.84
N LEU A 68 1.71 13.43 12.51
CA LEU A 68 1.36 14.68 11.85
C LEU A 68 -0.10 15.07 12.11
N PHE A 69 -1.02 14.11 12.07
CA PHE A 69 -2.43 14.33 12.35
C PHE A 69 -2.64 14.87 13.77
N ILE A 70 -2.03 14.22 14.77
CA ILE A 70 -2.10 14.67 16.17
C ILE A 70 -1.49 16.06 16.31
N PHE A 71 -0.32 16.31 15.69
CA PHE A 71 0.33 17.62 15.74
C PHE A 71 -0.52 18.74 15.13
N LEU A 72 -1.08 18.52 13.94
CA LEU A 72 -1.96 19.48 13.28
C LEU A 72 -3.23 19.72 14.10
N TRP A 73 -3.78 18.68 14.71
CA TRP A 73 -4.95 18.80 15.57
C TRP A 73 -4.65 19.64 16.82
N ILE A 74 -3.50 19.42 17.46
CA ILE A 74 -3.00 20.23 18.57
C ILE A 74 -2.87 21.70 18.17
N VAL A 75 -2.17 21.99 17.06
CA VAL A 75 -2.03 23.36 16.55
C VAL A 75 -3.41 23.98 16.27
N ALA A 76 -4.32 23.21 15.66
CA ALA A 76 -5.69 23.62 15.38
C ALA A 76 -6.55 23.82 16.64
N LEU A 77 -6.18 23.30 17.80
CA LEU A 77 -6.83 23.58 19.08
C LEU A 77 -6.26 24.80 19.80
N PHE A 78 -4.95 25.05 19.69
CA PHE A 78 -4.32 26.22 20.31
C PHE A 78 -4.52 27.51 19.51
N GLN A 79 -4.68 27.40 18.19
CA GLN A 79 -4.96 28.52 17.30
C GLN A 79 -6.34 29.19 17.52
N PRO A 80 -7.47 28.49 17.77
CA PRO A 80 -8.77 29.11 18.02
C PRO A 80 -8.82 29.85 19.36
N HIS A 81 -8.10 29.39 20.40
CA HIS A 81 -8.10 30.10 21.69
C HIS A 81 -7.49 31.51 21.58
N SER A 82 -6.43 31.69 20.80
CA SER A 82 -5.76 33.00 20.63
C SER A 82 -6.47 33.94 19.64
N ARG A 83 -7.17 33.40 18.64
CA ARG A 83 -7.88 34.21 17.63
C ARG A 83 -9.13 34.90 18.17
N LEU A 84 -9.85 34.25 19.07
CA LEU A 84 -11.12 34.77 19.62
C LEU A 84 -10.93 36.04 20.45
N TYR A 85 -9.85 36.15 21.24
CA TYR A 85 -9.58 37.38 22.00
C TYR A 85 -9.24 38.57 21.09
N SER A 86 -8.45 38.34 20.03
CA SER A 86 -8.05 39.39 19.10
C SER A 86 -9.18 39.92 18.20
N THR A 87 -10.26 39.15 18.02
CA THR A 87 -11.45 39.58 17.29
C THR A 87 -12.48 40.25 18.19
N VAL A 88 -12.60 39.81 19.46
CA VAL A 88 -13.47 40.46 20.44
C VAL A 88 -12.92 41.85 20.81
N GLU A 89 -11.63 41.97 21.12
CA GLU A 89 -11.00 43.25 21.48
C GLU A 89 -10.99 44.25 20.30
N ARG A 90 -10.99 43.76 19.06
CA ARG A 90 -11.11 44.59 17.84
C ARG A 90 -12.54 45.02 17.52
N ASN A 91 -13.55 44.26 17.97
CA ASN A 91 -14.97 44.61 17.77
C ASN A 91 -15.53 45.48 18.91
N GLU A 92 -14.79 45.68 19.99
CA GLU A 92 -15.15 46.59 21.09
C GLU A 92 -14.43 47.95 21.02
N ILE A 93 -13.64 48.21 19.97
CA ILE A 93 -13.06 49.52 19.59
C ILE A 93 -13.73 50.00 18.30
#